data_AF-A0A819PWZ4-F1
#
_entry.id   AF-A0A819PWZ4-F1
#
_cell.length_a   1.000
_cell.length_b   1.000
_cell.length_c   1.000
_cell.angle_alpha   90.00
_cell.angle_beta   90.00
_cell.angle_gamma   90.00
#
_symmetry.space_group_name_H-M   'P 1'
#
loop_
_entity.id
_entity.type
_entity.pdbx_description
1 polymer ?
#
loop_
_entity_poly.entity_id
_entity_poly.type
_entity_poly.pdbx_seq_one_letter_code
_entity_poly.pdbx_strand_id
1 'polypeptide(L)'
;MNPFSIINPSTDEEICQVEEGTKSDPDKAIEAAEKGFQYDSPWRKSDPAAHAQLICKRADLLLRVVDYLAAVLSPGIVNSVPVDIPVRTAHRAVFTHAGQVCFAASKIFVHSTLHDAFVSKSVELAKKRIVGDPFDSSTEQGP
;
A
#
# COMPACT_ATOMS: atom_id res chain seq x y z
N MET A 1 8.51 24.19 17.38
CA MET A 1 9.67 23.38 16.96
C MET A 1 10.05 23.84 15.57
N ASN A 2 11.29 23.63 15.14
CA ASN A 2 11.69 24.05 13.79
C ASN A 2 11.23 22.98 12.78
N PRO A 3 10.73 23.37 11.60
CA PRO A 3 10.46 22.44 10.51
C PRO A 3 11.71 21.62 10.15
N PHE A 4 11.52 20.37 9.73
CA PHE A 4 12.58 19.51 9.21
C PHE A 4 12.28 19.08 7.77
N SER A 5 13.34 18.88 6.98
CA SER A 5 13.25 18.50 5.58
C SER A 5 12.86 17.03 5.42
N ILE A 6 11.89 16.76 4.56
CA ILE A 6 11.57 15.44 4.04
C ILE A 6 12.38 15.25 2.76
N ILE A 7 13.26 14.25 2.78
CA ILE A 7 14.20 13.95 1.69
C ILE A 7 13.68 12.77 0.88
N ASN A 8 13.77 12.87 -0.45
CA ASN A 8 13.49 11.76 -1.34
C ASN A 8 14.57 10.67 -1.16
N PRO A 9 14.22 9.45 -0.71
CA PRO A 9 15.19 8.39 -0.48
C PRO A 9 15.88 7.86 -1.75
N SER A 10 15.35 8.16 -2.95
CA SER A 10 15.96 7.76 -4.22
C SER A 10 16.95 8.78 -4.78
N THR A 11 16.73 10.07 -4.53
CA THR A 11 17.48 11.16 -5.17
C THR A 11 18.28 12.01 -4.20
N ASP A 12 18.05 11.88 -2.90
CA ASP A 12 18.63 12.71 -1.83
C ASP A 12 18.24 14.20 -1.93
N GLU A 13 17.20 14.52 -2.70
CA GLU A 13 16.68 15.87 -2.87
C GLU A 13 15.57 16.18 -1.85
N GLU A 14 15.47 17.45 -1.42
CA GLU A 14 14.40 17.91 -0.53
C GLU A 14 13.05 17.96 -1.26
N ILE A 15 12.03 17.29 -0.72
CA ILE A 15 10.65 17.33 -1.22
C ILE A 15 9.91 18.52 -0.63
N CYS A 16 9.93 18.64 0.71
CA CYS A 16 9.28 19.71 1.45
C CYS A 16 9.78 19.77 2.90
N GLN A 17 9.32 20.77 3.65
CA GLN A 17 9.52 20.85 5.10
C GLN A 17 8.23 20.52 5.85
N VAL A 18 8.35 19.77 6.93
CA VAL A 18 7.22 19.42 7.82
C VAL A 18 7.56 19.74 9.27
N GLU A 19 6.53 19.97 10.08
CA GLU A 19 6.70 20.15 11.53
C GLU A 19 6.48 18.83 12.27
N GLU A 20 7.31 18.56 13.27
CA GLU A 20 7.10 17.44 14.19
C GLU A 20 5.97 17.75 15.18
N GLY A 21 5.10 16.77 15.42
CA GLY A 21 4.06 16.89 16.44
C GLY A 21 4.65 17.06 17.84
N THR A 22 4.13 18.02 18.60
CA THR A 22 4.50 18.23 20.00
C THR A 22 3.82 17.22 20.91
N LYS A 23 4.37 17.02 22.12
CA LYS A 23 3.74 16.16 23.14
C LYS A 23 2.31 16.58 23.52
N SER A 24 1.95 17.85 23.32
CA SER A 24 0.62 18.37 23.63
C SER A 24 -0.36 18.36 22.46
N ASP A 25 0.09 18.03 21.24
CA ASP A 25 -0.82 17.93 20.09
C ASP A 25 -1.78 16.73 20.18
N PRO A 26 -1.37 15.55 20.70
CA PRO A 26 -2.31 14.48 21.01
C PRO A 26 -3.41 14.92 21.98
N ASP A 27 -3.09 15.70 23.00
CA ASP A 27 -4.07 16.17 23.99
C ASP A 27 -5.14 17.06 23.33
N LYS A 28 -4.73 17.97 22.43
CA LYS A 28 -5.68 18.79 21.66
C LYS A 28 -6.57 17.95 20.76
N ALA A 29 -6.01 16.92 20.11
CA ALA A 29 -6.76 16.03 19.24
C ALA A 29 -7.77 15.18 20.04
N ILE A 30 -7.36 14.68 21.22
CA ILE A 30 -8.22 13.94 22.15
C ILE A 30 -9.34 14.83 22.66
N GLU A 31 -9.04 16.05 23.13
CA GLU A 31 -10.05 17.00 23.60
C GLU A 31 -11.08 17.34 22.50
N ALA A 32 -10.61 17.54 21.26
CA ALA A 32 -11.49 17.77 20.12
C ALA A 32 -12.37 16.54 19.81
N ALA A 33 -11.80 15.34 19.86
CA ALA A 33 -12.54 14.10 19.67
C ALA A 33 -13.59 13.89 20.78
N GLU A 34 -13.24 14.09 22.05
CA GLU A 34 -14.13 14.00 23.20
C GLU A 34 -15.32 14.96 23.06
N LYS A 35 -15.07 16.22 22.68
CA LYS A 35 -16.12 17.20 22.34
C LYS A 35 -17.04 16.69 21.22
N GLY A 36 -16.45 16.04 20.21
CA GLY A 36 -17.19 15.35 19.14
C GLY A 36 -18.07 14.20 19.62
N PHE A 37 -17.78 13.56 20.75
CA PHE A 37 -18.57 12.44 21.28
C PHE A 37 -19.61 12.82 22.34
N GLN A 38 -19.63 14.07 22.80
CA GLN A 38 -20.62 14.58 23.76
C GLN A 38 -22.05 14.46 23.23
N TYR A 39 -23.03 14.32 24.13
CA TYR A 39 -24.43 14.02 23.79
C TYR A 39 -25.02 14.97 22.73
N ASP A 40 -24.73 16.27 22.88
CA ASP A 40 -25.30 17.31 22.04
C ASP A 40 -24.45 17.70 20.83
N SER A 41 -23.34 17.00 20.58
CA SER A 41 -22.42 17.34 19.49
C SER A 41 -23.05 17.12 18.10
N PRO A 42 -22.62 17.88 17.09
CA PRO A 42 -23.05 17.65 15.70
C PRO A 42 -22.73 16.23 15.19
N TRP A 43 -21.61 15.64 15.63
CA TRP A 43 -21.17 14.31 15.21
C TRP A 43 -21.99 13.17 15.85
N ARG A 44 -22.51 13.35 17.07
CA ARG A 44 -23.36 12.35 17.70
C ARG A 44 -24.81 12.46 17.24
N LYS A 45 -25.24 13.67 16.88
CA LYS A 45 -26.58 13.96 16.34
C LYS A 45 -26.71 13.75 14.83
N SER A 46 -25.61 13.53 14.12
CA SER A 46 -25.66 13.26 12.70
C SER A 46 -26.34 11.92 12.43
N ASP A 47 -27.03 11.87 11.28
CA ASP A 47 -27.78 10.70 10.85
C ASP A 47 -26.82 9.51 10.58
N PRO A 48 -26.98 8.36 11.27
CA PRO A 48 -26.21 7.16 10.99
C PRO A 48 -26.26 6.73 9.52
N ALA A 49 -27.38 6.98 8.82
CA ALA A 49 -27.48 6.68 7.40
C ALA A 49 -26.58 7.60 6.56
N ALA A 50 -26.43 8.87 6.93
CA ALA A 50 -25.49 9.79 6.28
C ALA A 50 -24.03 9.34 6.50
N HIS A 51 -23.69 8.84 7.70
CA HIS A 51 -22.38 8.23 7.95
C HIS A 51 -22.15 6.97 7.11
N ALA A 52 -23.16 6.09 7.03
CA ALA A 52 -23.09 4.90 6.19
C ALA A 52 -22.88 5.26 4.72
N GLN A 53 -23.56 6.30 4.20
CA GLN A 53 -23.36 6.80 2.84
C GLN A 53 -21.92 7.27 2.59
N LEU A 54 -21.28 7.93 3.56
CA LEU A 54 -19.87 8.33 3.44
C LEU A 54 -18.93 7.12 3.37
N ILE A 55 -19.18 6.09 4.19
CA ILE A 55 -18.43 4.83 4.16
C ILE A 55 -18.63 4.12 2.83
N CYS A 56 -19.87 4.04 2.33
CA CYS A 56 -20.18 3.45 1.02
C CYS A 56 -19.51 4.21 -0.12
N LYS A 57 -19.53 5.56 -0.13
CA LYS A 57 -18.80 6.36 -1.13
C LYS A 57 -17.30 6.08 -1.11
N ARG A 58 -16.71 5.89 0.07
CA ARG A 58 -15.31 5.48 0.20
C ARG A 58 -15.09 4.07 -0.35
N ALA A 59 -16.00 3.14 -0.07
CA ALA A 59 -15.95 1.79 -0.63
C ALA A 59 -16.06 1.81 -2.17
N ASP A 60 -16.94 2.62 -2.74
CA ASP A 60 -17.07 2.79 -4.20
C ASP A 60 -15.77 3.30 -4.83
N LEU A 61 -15.05 4.20 -4.16
CA LEU A 61 -13.73 4.66 -4.61
C LEU A 61 -12.68 3.55 -4.53
N LEU A 62 -12.68 2.74 -3.46
CA LEU A 62 -11.79 1.58 -3.33
C LEU A 62 -12.11 0.50 -4.37
N LEU A 63 -13.38 0.32 -4.72
CA LEU A 63 -13.81 -0.64 -5.72
C LEU A 63 -13.28 -0.31 -7.11
N ARG A 64 -12.99 0.97 -7.42
CA ARG A 64 -12.33 1.38 -8.68
C ARG A 64 -10.91 0.85 -8.82
N VAL A 65 -10.29 0.42 -7.72
CA VAL A 65 -8.94 -0.14 -7.68
C VAL A 65 -8.94 -1.58 -7.12
N VAL A 66 -10.10 -2.24 -7.09
CA VAL A 66 -10.25 -3.56 -6.45
C VAL A 66 -9.37 -4.63 -7.11
N ASP A 67 -9.20 -4.60 -8.42
CA ASP A 67 -8.35 -5.56 -9.14
C ASP A 67 -6.87 -5.38 -8.75
N TYR A 68 -6.44 -4.13 -8.52
CA TYR A 68 -5.11 -3.82 -8.01
C TYR A 68 -4.96 -4.31 -6.56
N LEU A 69 -5.95 -4.08 -5.70
CA LEU A 69 -5.95 -4.53 -4.31
C LEU A 69 -5.95 -6.06 -4.19
N ALA A 70 -6.77 -6.76 -4.98
CA ALA A 70 -6.85 -8.21 -4.99
C ALA A 70 -5.54 -8.87 -5.44
N ALA A 71 -4.87 -8.30 -6.46
CA ALA A 71 -3.56 -8.74 -6.92
C ALA A 71 -2.44 -8.53 -5.87
N VAL A 72 -2.59 -7.54 -5.00
CA VAL A 72 -1.64 -7.21 -3.93
C VAL A 72 -1.89 -8.04 -2.67
N LEU A 73 -3.15 -8.37 -2.34
CA LEU A 73 -3.55 -9.01 -1.07
C LEU A 73 -3.61 -10.54 -1.07
N SER A 74 -3.55 -11.22 -2.21
CA SER A 74 -3.72 -12.69 -2.29
C SER A 74 -2.46 -13.44 -2.76
N PRO A 75 -1.63 -13.97 -1.84
CA PRO A 75 -0.56 -14.89 -2.21
C PRO A 75 -0.93 -16.36 -2.00
N GLY A 76 -0.68 -17.20 -3.02
CA GLY A 76 -0.21 -18.57 -2.83
C GLY A 76 -1.23 -19.72 -2.94
N ILE A 77 -1.25 -20.35 -4.12
CA ILE A 77 -1.00 -21.78 -4.42
C ILE A 77 -1.21 -21.86 -5.94
N VAL A 78 -0.15 -22.15 -6.67
CA VAL A 78 -0.20 -22.20 -8.14
C VAL A 78 -0.41 -23.65 -8.56
N ASN A 79 -1.62 -23.98 -9.02
CA ASN A 79 -1.87 -25.26 -9.70
C ASN A 79 -2.56 -25.04 -11.05
N SER A 80 -2.07 -25.77 -12.06
CA SER A 80 -2.67 -25.92 -13.39
C SER A 80 -2.97 -24.64 -14.20
N VAL A 81 -2.15 -23.59 -14.08
CA VAL A 81 -2.21 -22.39 -14.95
C VAL A 81 -0.90 -22.21 -15.73
N PRO A 82 -0.91 -21.56 -16.92
CA PRO A 82 0.33 -21.19 -17.62
C PRO A 82 1.25 -20.40 -16.68
N VAL A 83 2.51 -20.84 -16.56
CA VAL A 83 3.49 -20.35 -15.56
C VAL A 83 3.73 -18.84 -15.59
N ASP A 84 3.45 -18.18 -16.71
CA ASP A 84 3.62 -16.73 -16.87
C ASP A 84 2.74 -15.89 -15.94
N ILE A 85 1.48 -16.28 -15.76
CA ILE A 85 0.54 -15.57 -14.88
C ILE A 85 1.00 -15.62 -13.41
N PRO A 86 1.23 -16.80 -12.81
CA PRO A 86 1.63 -16.89 -11.41
C PRO A 86 2.99 -16.26 -11.14
N VAL A 87 3.94 -16.33 -12.07
CA VAL A 87 5.25 -15.65 -11.93
C VAL A 87 5.06 -14.13 -11.86
N ARG A 88 4.24 -13.54 -12.74
CA ARG A 88 3.95 -12.10 -12.70
C ARG A 88 3.23 -11.69 -11.42
N THR A 89 2.25 -12.46 -10.98
CA THR A 89 1.50 -12.18 -9.73
C THR A 89 2.43 -12.26 -8.52
N ALA A 90 3.25 -13.30 -8.43
CA ALA A 90 4.26 -13.44 -7.39
C ALA A 90 5.24 -12.25 -7.35
N HIS A 91 5.74 -11.85 -8.51
CA HIS A 91 6.62 -10.69 -8.65
C HIS A 91 5.98 -9.41 -8.14
N ARG A 92 4.74 -9.15 -8.52
CA ARG A 92 4.01 -7.99 -7.99
C ARG A 92 3.82 -8.12 -6.48
N ALA A 93 3.42 -9.28 -5.99
CA ALA A 93 3.12 -9.46 -4.56
C ALA A 93 4.35 -9.31 -3.65
N VAL A 94 5.57 -9.58 -4.15
CA VAL A 94 6.82 -9.43 -3.37
C VAL A 94 7.53 -8.10 -3.59
N PHE A 95 7.50 -7.54 -4.81
CA PHE A 95 8.25 -6.32 -5.16
C PHE A 95 7.42 -5.02 -5.10
N THR A 96 6.10 -5.10 -4.91
CA THR A 96 5.27 -3.89 -4.69
C THR A 96 5.76 -3.13 -3.46
N HIS A 97 5.91 -1.80 -3.60
CA HIS A 97 6.49 -0.91 -2.58
C HIS A 97 7.82 -1.40 -2.02
N ALA A 98 8.68 -1.97 -2.87
CA ALA A 98 9.96 -2.57 -2.46
C ALA A 98 9.82 -3.67 -1.39
N GLY A 99 8.66 -4.34 -1.33
CA GLY A 99 8.36 -5.33 -0.29
C GLY A 99 8.05 -4.73 1.08
N GLN A 100 7.93 -3.40 1.20
CA GLN A 100 7.53 -2.67 2.41
C GLN A 100 6.00 -2.73 2.61
N VAL A 101 5.47 -3.94 2.50
CA VAL A 101 4.06 -4.29 2.68
C VAL A 101 3.99 -5.41 3.70
N CYS A 102 3.23 -5.24 4.78
CA CYS A 102 3.21 -6.20 5.88
C CYS A 102 2.74 -7.63 5.48
N PHE A 103 2.01 -7.75 4.37
CA PHE A 103 1.55 -9.00 3.79
C PHE A 103 2.27 -9.37 2.48
N ALA A 104 3.47 -8.80 2.24
CA ALA A 104 4.28 -9.15 1.08
C ALA A 104 4.53 -10.66 1.00
N ALA A 105 4.45 -11.21 -0.22
CA ALA A 105 4.54 -12.64 -0.49
C ALA A 105 5.99 -13.17 -0.39
N SER A 106 6.57 -13.11 0.81
CA SER A 106 7.96 -13.51 1.10
C SER A 106 8.23 -15.02 0.92
N LYS A 107 7.18 -15.84 0.86
CA LYS A 107 7.26 -17.27 0.54
C LYS A 107 6.15 -17.66 -0.43
N ILE A 108 6.54 -18.38 -1.49
CA ILE A 108 5.63 -18.87 -2.53
C ILE A 108 5.80 -20.39 -2.65
N PHE A 109 4.68 -21.12 -2.63
CA PHE A 109 4.66 -22.56 -2.88
C PHE A 109 4.23 -22.83 -4.33
N VAL A 110 5.05 -23.57 -5.06
CA VAL A 110 4.85 -23.90 -6.48
C VAL A 110 4.75 -25.40 -6.63
N HIS A 111 3.81 -25.88 -7.45
CA HIS A 111 3.72 -27.30 -7.77
C HIS A 111 5.04 -27.79 -8.41
N SER A 112 5.50 -28.98 -8.03
CA SER A 112 6.83 -29.49 -8.39
C SER A 112 7.09 -29.49 -9.91
N THR A 113 6.06 -29.78 -10.71
CA THR A 113 6.17 -29.80 -12.18
C THR A 113 6.36 -28.42 -12.83
N LEU A 114 6.15 -27.33 -12.09
CA LEU A 114 6.27 -25.95 -12.56
C LEU A 114 7.47 -25.21 -11.97
N HIS A 115 8.17 -25.82 -11.00
CA HIS A 115 9.19 -25.17 -10.20
C HIS A 115 10.29 -24.51 -11.04
N ASP A 116 10.92 -25.26 -11.95
CA ASP A 116 12.08 -24.76 -12.69
C ASP A 116 11.71 -23.65 -13.67
N ALA A 117 10.57 -23.80 -14.35
CA ALA A 117 10.04 -22.78 -15.24
C ALA A 117 9.64 -21.51 -14.48
N PHE A 118 9.07 -21.66 -13.28
CA PHE A 118 8.71 -20.56 -12.41
C PHE A 118 9.94 -19.80 -11.92
N VAL A 119 10.97 -20.50 -11.45
CA VAL A 119 12.22 -19.90 -10.98
C VAL A 119 12.94 -19.18 -12.11
N SER A 120 13.08 -19.84 -13.27
CA SER A 120 13.74 -19.25 -14.44
C SER A 120 13.08 -17.93 -14.86
N LYS A 121 11.77 -17.91 -15.06
CA LYS A 121 11.03 -16.69 -15.42
C LYS A 121 11.06 -15.65 -14.30
N SER A 122 11.03 -16.06 -13.03
CA SER A 122 11.14 -15.14 -11.90
C SER A 122 12.48 -14.41 -11.91
N VAL A 123 13.58 -15.10 -12.22
CA VAL A 123 14.91 -14.47 -12.36
C VAL A 123 14.94 -13.50 -13.53
N GLU A 124 14.35 -13.85 -14.67
CA GLU A 124 14.29 -12.96 -15.83
C GLU A 124 13.52 -11.67 -15.56
N LEU A 125 12.36 -11.76 -14.89
CA LEU A 125 11.59 -10.58 -14.50
C LEU A 125 12.34 -9.72 -13.48
N ALA A 126 13.00 -10.33 -12.50
CA ALA A 126 13.77 -9.59 -11.49
C ALA A 126 14.89 -8.77 -12.12
N LYS A 127 15.59 -9.32 -13.11
CA LYS A 127 16.68 -8.63 -13.83
C LYS A 127 16.22 -7.45 -14.68
N LYS A 128 14.97 -7.46 -15.14
CA LYS A 128 14.41 -6.43 -16.03
C LYS A 128 13.74 -5.28 -15.27
N ARG A 129 13.49 -5.46 -13.97
CA ARG A 129 12.77 -4.50 -13.15
C ARG A 129 13.55 -3.20 -13.04
N ILE A 130 12.90 -2.09 -13.37
CA ILE A 130 13.49 -0.75 -13.26
C ILE A 130 13.34 -0.26 -11.81
N VAL A 131 14.46 -0.12 -11.11
CA VAL A 131 14.52 0.43 -9.75
C VAL A 131 15.00 1.88 -9.81
N GLY A 132 14.31 2.82 -9.16
CA GLY A 132 14.62 4.24 -9.32
C GLY A 132 13.77 5.19 -8.48
N ASP A 133 13.71 6.45 -8.93
CA ASP A 133 12.91 7.50 -8.31
C ASP A 133 11.40 7.21 -8.47
N PRO A 134 10.60 7.14 -7.39
CA PRO A 134 9.15 6.93 -7.49
C PRO A 134 8.41 8.03 -8.25
N PHE A 135 9.01 9.22 -8.46
CA PHE A 135 8.43 10.27 -9.29
C PHE A 135 8.73 10.12 -10.79
N ASP A 136 9.67 9.26 -11.17
CA ASP A 136 9.89 8.90 -12.58
C ASP A 136 8.86 7.85 -13.02
N SER A 137 8.06 8.19 -14.04
CA SER A 137 7.03 7.30 -14.60
C SER A 137 7.55 5.97 -15.19
N SER A 138 8.86 5.86 -15.44
CA SER A 138 9.51 4.63 -15.91
C SER A 138 9.93 3.69 -14.77
N THR A 139 9.94 4.17 -13.52
CA THR A 139 10.29 3.37 -12.34
C THR A 139 9.20 2.33 -12.04
N GLU A 140 9.59 1.07 -11.91
CA GLU A 140 8.70 -0.02 -11.50
C GLU A 140 8.77 -0.33 -10.00
N GLN A 141 9.88 0.05 -9.34
CA GLN A 141 10.10 -0.15 -7.91
C GLN A 141 10.91 1.02 -7.33
N GLY A 142 10.36 1.69 -6.32
CA GLY A 142 11.08 2.65 -5.50
C GLY A 142 11.96 1.98 -4.43
N PRO A 143 12.56 2.78 -3.53
CA PRO A 143 13.34 2.29 -2.39
C PRO A 143 12.46 1.70 -1.29
#